data_AF-A0A6B3C933-F1
#
_entry.id   AF-A0A6B3C933-F1
#
_cell.length_a   1.000
_cell.length_b   1.000
_cell.length_c   1.000
_cell.angle_alpha   90.00
_cell.angle_beta   90.00
_cell.angle_gamma   90.00
#
_symmetry.space_group_name_H-M   'P 1'
#
loop_
_entity.id
_entity.type
_entity.pdbx_description
1 polymer ?
#
loop_
_entity_poly.entity_id
_entity_poly.type
_entity_poly.pdbx_seq_one_letter_code
_entity_poly.pdbx_strand_id
1 'polypeptide(L)'
;RQSLVSAYATPLAVPPPPGATSTFAARQHHGDQTSSLLPRLLHRAAQVDLLLVDLQDERNGILVSDDHTTTRTPETMAEPGLEAHGGLAVRHVAFGTDEHHTLWSAAAQRFVADLRRLGLLDRTLVLALPWAEHTEDGRPTTPSFGADSARRNDEFARYHDVL
;
A
#
# COMPACT_ATOMS: atom_id res chain seq x y z
N ARG A 1 -0.93 7.00 2.15
CA ARG A 1 -0.37 5.68 2.45
C ARG A 1 -1.50 4.71 2.26
N GLN A 2 -1.41 3.95 1.19
CA GLN A 2 -2.47 3.12 0.61
C GLN A 2 -1.80 2.26 -0.45
N SER A 3 -2.04 0.95 -0.40
CA SER A 3 -1.66 0.01 -1.46
C SER A 3 -2.30 0.42 -2.78
N LEU A 4 -1.59 0.24 -3.90
CA LEU A 4 -2.18 0.48 -5.22
C LEU A 4 -3.39 -0.41 -5.48
N VAL A 5 -3.43 -1.64 -4.95
CA VAL A 5 -4.60 -2.52 -5.11
C VAL A 5 -5.82 -1.90 -4.45
N SER A 6 -5.67 -1.43 -3.20
CA SER A 6 -6.74 -0.73 -2.45
C SER A 6 -7.17 0.57 -3.14
N ALA A 7 -6.21 1.36 -3.64
CA ALA A 7 -6.47 2.61 -4.36
C ALA A 7 -7.35 2.46 -5.60
N TYR A 8 -7.39 1.25 -6.15
CA TYR A 8 -8.09 0.90 -7.37
C TYR A 8 -9.24 -0.10 -7.16
N ALA A 9 -9.52 -0.45 -5.91
CA ALA A 9 -10.68 -1.23 -5.51
C ALA A 9 -11.97 -0.41 -5.61
N THR A 10 -13.12 -1.08 -5.48
CA THR A 10 -14.42 -0.42 -5.35
C THR A 10 -14.49 0.29 -3.99
N PRO A 11 -14.86 1.58 -3.92
CA PRO A 11 -15.04 2.27 -2.65
C PRO A 11 -16.13 1.60 -1.80
N LEU A 12 -15.85 1.45 -0.50
CA LEU A 12 -16.76 0.86 0.47
C LEU A 12 -17.43 1.97 1.31
N ALA A 13 -18.75 2.08 1.21
CA ALA A 13 -19.55 3.05 1.97
C ALA A 13 -19.92 2.54 3.37
N VAL A 14 -18.92 2.14 4.17
CA VAL A 14 -19.11 1.66 5.55
C VAL A 14 -18.46 2.68 6.50
N PRO A 15 -19.05 2.99 7.67
CA PRO A 15 -18.39 3.82 8.68
C PRO A 15 -17.03 3.23 9.08
N PRO A 16 -16.04 4.06 9.46
CA PRO A 16 -14.77 3.53 9.95
C PRO A 16 -15.05 2.64 11.17
N PRO A 17 -14.41 1.46 11.26
CA PRO A 17 -14.58 0.56 12.38
C PRO A 17 -14.19 1.28 13.69
N PRO A 18 -14.93 1.03 14.78
CA PRO A 18 -14.52 1.51 16.09
C PRO A 18 -13.16 0.89 16.45
N GLY A 19 -12.22 1.69 16.92
CA GLY A 19 -10.88 1.21 17.31
C GLY A 19 -9.70 1.86 16.59
N ALA A 20 -9.90 2.83 15.70
CA ALA A 20 -8.78 3.64 15.20
C ALA A 20 -8.20 4.49 16.36
N THR A 21 -7.15 3.98 17.01
CA THR A 21 -6.53 4.57 18.21
C THR A 21 -5.76 5.87 17.91
N SER A 22 -5.49 6.17 16.63
CA SER A 22 -4.82 7.40 16.21
C SER A 22 -5.48 8.07 15.01
N THR A 23 -5.32 9.40 14.91
CA THR A 23 -5.78 10.17 13.74
C THR A 23 -5.10 9.73 12.45
N PHE A 24 -3.90 9.18 12.54
CA PHE A 24 -3.16 8.65 11.39
C PHE A 24 -3.80 7.36 10.87
N ALA A 25 -4.08 6.39 11.75
CA ALA A 25 -4.75 5.15 11.39
C ALA A 25 -6.14 5.41 10.78
N ALA A 26 -6.91 6.32 11.39
CA ALA A 26 -8.22 6.72 10.87
C ALA A 26 -8.14 7.29 9.43
N ARG A 27 -7.13 8.12 9.14
CA ARG A 27 -6.93 8.66 7.78
C ARG A 27 -6.54 7.60 6.76
N GLN A 28 -5.71 6.63 7.14
CA GLN A 28 -5.34 5.53 6.23
C GLN A 28 -6.56 4.68 5.90
N HIS A 29 -7.31 4.25 6.92
CA HIS A 29 -8.52 3.47 6.75
C HIS A 29 -9.54 4.19 5.86
N HIS A 30 -9.78 5.48 6.11
CA HIS A 30 -10.66 6.28 5.28
C HIS A 30 -10.18 6.38 3.82
N GLY A 31 -8.86 6.48 3.61
CA GLY A 31 -8.26 6.50 2.28
C GLY A 31 -8.48 5.20 1.51
N ASP A 32 -8.39 4.06 2.20
CA ASP A 32 -8.71 2.73 1.66
C ASP A 32 -10.19 2.63 1.29
N GLN A 33 -11.09 2.93 2.24
CA GLN A 33 -12.53 2.87 2.03
C GLN A 33 -13.01 3.73 0.85
N THR A 34 -12.37 4.88 0.63
CA THR A 34 -12.78 5.82 -0.42
C THR A 34 -11.96 5.69 -1.71
N SER A 35 -11.01 4.75 -1.77
CA SER A 35 -10.08 4.60 -2.89
C SER A 35 -9.45 5.94 -3.29
N SER A 36 -8.96 6.66 -2.27
CA SER A 36 -8.75 8.11 -2.34
C SER A 36 -7.59 8.59 -3.22
N LEU A 37 -6.68 7.70 -3.64
CA LEU A 37 -5.46 8.07 -4.37
C LEU A 37 -5.77 8.88 -5.63
N LEU A 38 -6.55 8.33 -6.56
CA LEU A 38 -6.82 8.96 -7.85
C LEU A 38 -7.61 10.28 -7.70
N PRO A 39 -8.71 10.37 -6.92
CA PRO A 39 -9.37 11.64 -6.65
C PRO A 39 -8.42 12.72 -6.10
N ARG A 40 -7.50 12.35 -5.21
CA ARG A 40 -6.52 13.27 -4.64
C ARG A 40 -5.50 13.73 -5.67
N LEU A 41 -5.00 12.83 -6.52
CA LEU A 41 -4.10 13.18 -7.62
C LEU A 41 -4.79 14.11 -8.63
N LEU A 42 -6.02 13.80 -9.03
CA LEU A 42 -6.81 14.65 -9.93
C LEU A 42 -6.93 16.09 -9.39
N HIS A 43 -7.21 16.23 -8.09
CA HIS A 43 -7.37 17.54 -7.47
C HIS A 43 -6.06 18.31 -7.29
N ARG A 44 -4.92 17.62 -7.23
CA ARG A 44 -3.60 18.22 -6.91
C ARG A 44 -2.62 18.21 -8.07
N ALA A 45 -2.89 17.54 -9.19
CA ALA A 45 -1.91 17.29 -10.25
C ALA A 45 -1.21 18.56 -10.75
N ALA A 46 -1.95 19.66 -10.93
CA ALA A 46 -1.39 20.93 -11.39
C ALA A 46 -0.45 21.62 -10.37
N GLN A 47 -0.48 21.20 -9.10
CA GLN A 47 0.29 21.76 -7.98
C GLN A 47 1.46 20.85 -7.58
N VAL A 48 1.58 19.65 -8.19
CA VAL A 48 2.63 18.69 -7.86
C VAL A 48 3.81 18.94 -8.79
N ASP A 49 4.92 19.42 -8.21
CA ASP A 49 6.19 19.57 -8.93
C ASP A 49 6.94 18.23 -9.04
N LEU A 50 6.82 17.38 -8.02
CA LEU A 50 7.43 16.06 -7.93
C LEU A 50 6.52 15.11 -7.15
N LEU A 51 6.25 13.94 -7.71
CA LEU A 51 5.55 12.85 -7.04
C LEU A 51 6.56 11.77 -6.65
N LEU A 52 6.62 11.44 -5.36
CA LEU A 52 7.41 10.31 -4.85
C LEU A 52 6.47 9.14 -4.57
N VAL A 53 6.83 7.97 -5.10
CA VAL A 53 6.12 6.71 -4.87
C VAL A 53 7.01 5.79 -4.06
N ASP A 54 6.51 5.37 -2.91
CA ASP A 54 7.18 4.44 -2.01
C ASP A 54 6.34 3.18 -1.87
N LEU A 55 6.93 2.02 -2.15
CA LEU A 55 6.26 0.72 -2.06
C LEU A 55 6.18 0.19 -0.63
N GLN A 56 6.67 0.94 0.36
CA GLN A 56 6.72 0.53 1.75
C GLN A 56 5.34 0.12 2.32
N ASP A 57 4.25 0.71 1.85
CA ASP A 57 2.89 0.35 2.28
C ASP A 57 2.41 -1.02 1.75
N GLU A 58 3.08 -1.58 0.73
CA GLU A 58 2.76 -2.90 0.17
C GLU A 58 3.30 -4.06 1.01
N ARG A 59 4.31 -3.83 1.86
CA ARG A 59 5.15 -4.88 2.51
C ARG A 59 4.40 -5.88 3.37
N ASN A 60 3.20 -5.51 3.82
CA ASN A 60 2.36 -6.34 4.67
C ASN A 60 1.23 -7.02 3.89
N GLY A 61 1.12 -6.76 2.59
CA GLY A 61 0.08 -7.24 1.71
C GLY A 61 -1.22 -6.47 1.87
N ILE A 62 -2.31 -7.14 1.48
CA ILE A 62 -3.65 -6.57 1.45
C ILE A 62 -4.66 -7.51 2.10
N LEU A 63 -5.77 -6.96 2.57
CA LEU A 63 -6.91 -7.72 3.03
C LEU A 63 -8.00 -7.64 1.95
N VAL A 64 -8.44 -8.80 1.46
CA VAL A 64 -9.41 -8.92 0.37
C VAL A 64 -10.70 -9.51 0.92
N SER A 65 -11.82 -8.85 0.63
CA SER A 65 -13.19 -9.34 0.81
C SER A 65 -13.88 -9.40 -0.55
N ASP A 66 -15.10 -9.92 -0.60
CA ASP A 66 -15.88 -9.97 -1.84
C ASP A 66 -16.20 -8.57 -2.39
N ASP A 67 -16.35 -7.58 -1.51
CA ASP A 67 -16.79 -6.23 -1.86
C ASP A 67 -15.65 -5.21 -1.95
N HIS A 68 -14.53 -5.47 -1.28
CA HIS A 68 -13.49 -4.46 -1.06
C HIS A 68 -12.11 -5.04 -0.75
N THR A 69 -11.07 -4.25 -1.04
CA THR A 69 -9.68 -4.56 -0.70
C THR A 69 -9.07 -3.39 0.06
N THR A 70 -8.41 -3.66 1.19
CA THR A 70 -7.70 -2.64 1.97
C THR A 70 -6.23 -2.95 2.14
N THR A 71 -5.49 -1.90 2.46
CA THR A 71 -4.06 -2.00 2.78
C THR A 71 -3.91 -2.65 4.14
N ARG A 72 -3.07 -3.68 4.27
CA ARG A 72 -2.78 -4.26 5.58
C ARG A 72 -1.71 -3.43 6.28
N THR A 73 -2.06 -2.72 7.35
CA THR A 73 -1.12 -1.85 8.07
C THR A 73 -0.72 -2.43 9.42
N PRO A 74 0.39 -2.00 10.04
CA PRO A 74 0.71 -2.38 11.41
C PRO A 74 -0.43 -2.12 12.40
N GLU A 75 -1.19 -1.03 12.19
CA GLU A 75 -2.32 -0.68 13.03
C GLU A 75 -3.49 -1.66 12.85
N THR A 76 -3.80 -2.09 11.61
CA THR A 76 -4.83 -3.14 11.43
C THR A 76 -4.38 -4.45 12.06
N MET A 77 -3.10 -4.80 11.94
CA MET A 77 -2.55 -6.02 12.55
C MET A 77 -2.59 -6.03 14.08
N ALA A 78 -2.48 -4.86 14.71
CA ALA A 78 -2.53 -4.72 16.17
C ALA A 78 -3.95 -4.79 16.73
N GLU A 79 -4.97 -4.48 15.91
CA GLU A 79 -6.36 -4.34 16.32
C GLU A 79 -7.25 -5.30 15.51
N PRO A 80 -7.56 -6.51 16.01
CA PRO A 80 -8.31 -7.53 15.26
C PRO A 80 -9.66 -7.05 14.71
N GLY A 81 -10.31 -6.07 15.37
CA GLY A 81 -11.55 -5.46 14.90
C GLY A 81 -11.41 -4.61 13.64
N LEU A 82 -10.21 -4.07 13.37
CA LEU A 82 -9.91 -3.32 12.15
C LEU A 82 -9.66 -4.24 10.96
N GLU A 83 -9.00 -5.40 11.14
CA GLU A 83 -8.84 -6.37 10.05
C GLU A 83 -10.19 -6.90 9.56
N ALA A 84 -11.20 -7.01 10.42
CA ALA A 84 -12.52 -7.53 10.06
C ALA A 84 -13.42 -6.55 9.28
N HIS A 85 -12.98 -5.33 8.93
CA HIS A 85 -13.77 -4.34 8.15
C HIS A 85 -15.23 -4.15 8.60
N GLY A 86 -15.48 -4.12 9.92
CA GLY A 86 -16.86 -4.02 10.43
C GLY A 86 -17.69 -5.31 10.31
N GLY A 87 -17.03 -6.48 10.24
CA GLY A 87 -17.66 -7.80 10.26
C GLY A 87 -17.62 -8.57 8.92
N LEU A 88 -16.96 -8.04 7.90
CA LEU A 88 -16.75 -8.75 6.63
C LEU A 88 -15.74 -9.87 6.80
N ALA A 89 -16.00 -11.00 6.13
CA ALA A 89 -15.01 -12.05 5.98
C ALA A 89 -13.90 -11.55 5.06
N VAL A 90 -12.68 -11.45 5.59
CA VAL A 90 -11.52 -11.00 4.83
C VAL A 90 -10.48 -12.10 4.77
N ARG A 91 -9.74 -12.14 3.66
CA ARG A 91 -8.59 -13.00 3.44
C ARG A 91 -7.34 -12.15 3.28
N HIS A 92 -6.29 -12.50 4.00
CA HIS A 92 -4.99 -11.87 3.80
C HIS A 92 -4.33 -12.43 2.54
N VAL A 93 -3.99 -11.54 1.61
CA VAL A 93 -3.12 -11.84 0.48
C VAL A 93 -1.74 -11.27 0.80
N ALA A 94 -0.81 -12.16 1.12
CA ALA A 94 0.53 -11.76 1.57
C ALA A 94 1.37 -11.15 0.45
N PHE A 95 2.13 -10.11 0.79
CA PHE A 95 3.14 -9.53 -0.09
C PHE A 95 4.15 -10.60 -0.54
N GLY A 96 4.72 -10.41 -1.73
CA GLY A 96 5.67 -11.37 -2.32
C GLY A 96 5.04 -12.65 -2.88
N THR A 97 3.74 -12.90 -2.69
CA THR A 97 3.03 -14.02 -3.35
C THR A 97 2.64 -13.68 -4.79
N ASP A 98 2.54 -14.68 -5.66
CA ASP A 98 2.18 -14.47 -7.08
C ASP A 98 0.79 -13.86 -7.24
N GLU A 99 -0.14 -14.21 -6.34
CA GLU A 99 -1.46 -13.60 -6.27
C GLU A 99 -1.36 -12.10 -6.00
N HIS A 100 -0.62 -11.70 -4.95
CA HIS A 100 -0.43 -10.29 -4.62
C HIS A 100 0.19 -9.51 -5.78
N HIS A 101 1.27 -10.06 -6.37
CA HIS A 101 1.95 -9.41 -7.47
C HIS A 101 1.03 -9.25 -8.68
N THR A 102 0.24 -10.27 -9.03
CA THR A 102 -0.72 -10.17 -10.14
C THR A 102 -1.74 -9.05 -9.93
N LEU A 103 -2.35 -8.97 -8.74
CA LEU A 103 -3.30 -7.92 -8.40
C LEU A 103 -2.64 -6.53 -8.41
N TRP A 104 -1.46 -6.43 -7.82
CA TRP A 104 -0.71 -5.18 -7.72
C TRP A 104 -0.22 -4.69 -9.09
N SER A 105 0.32 -5.56 -9.94
CA SER A 105 0.80 -5.16 -11.28
C SER A 105 -0.34 -4.62 -12.13
N ALA A 106 -1.54 -5.21 -12.06
CA ALA A 106 -2.71 -4.68 -12.75
C ALA A 106 -3.09 -3.28 -12.25
N ALA A 107 -3.03 -3.04 -10.92
CA ALA A 107 -3.26 -1.72 -10.35
C ALA A 107 -2.15 -0.72 -10.73
N ALA A 108 -0.89 -1.15 -10.75
CA ALA A 108 0.27 -0.34 -11.15
C ALA A 108 0.18 0.11 -12.61
N GLN A 109 -0.25 -0.77 -13.53
CA GLN A 109 -0.47 -0.39 -14.92
C GLN A 109 -1.54 0.70 -15.07
N ARG A 110 -2.63 0.60 -14.30
CA ARG A 110 -3.67 1.64 -14.25
C ARG A 110 -3.14 2.94 -13.67
N PHE A 111 -2.33 2.84 -12.60
CA PHE A 111 -1.66 3.97 -11.98
C PHE A 111 -0.78 4.73 -12.98
N VAL A 112 0.10 4.03 -13.70
CA VAL A 112 0.96 4.63 -14.73
C VAL A 112 0.13 5.29 -15.84
N ALA A 113 -0.97 4.67 -16.27
CA ALA A 113 -1.87 5.26 -17.26
C ALA A 113 -2.51 6.56 -16.76
N ASP A 114 -2.95 6.60 -15.50
CA ASP A 114 -3.49 7.80 -14.87
C ASP A 114 -2.43 8.89 -14.70
N LEU A 115 -1.21 8.55 -14.27
CA LEU A 115 -0.10 9.51 -14.19
C LEU A 115 0.21 10.13 -15.55
N ARG A 116 0.22 9.33 -16.63
CA ARG A 116 0.39 9.83 -17.99
C ARG A 116 -0.73 10.79 -18.38
N ARG A 117 -1.99 10.41 -18.13
CA ARG A 117 -3.16 11.24 -18.40
C ARG A 117 -3.13 12.56 -17.64
N LEU A 118 -2.56 12.57 -16.43
CA LEU A 118 -2.44 13.75 -15.57
C LEU A 118 -1.19 14.59 -15.83
N GLY A 119 -0.30 14.19 -16.75
CA GLY A 119 0.97 14.88 -16.98
C GLY A 119 1.90 14.84 -15.76
N LEU A 120 1.80 13.77 -14.97
CA LEU A 120 2.61 13.53 -13.76
C LEU A 120 3.70 12.49 -13.98
N LEU A 121 3.59 11.65 -15.02
CA LEU A 121 4.51 10.52 -15.22
C LEU A 121 5.98 10.96 -15.23
N ASP A 122 6.33 11.97 -16.04
CA ASP A 122 7.72 12.46 -16.17
C ASP A 122 8.24 13.16 -14.90
N ARG A 123 7.36 13.42 -13.94
CA ARG A 123 7.66 14.05 -12.63
C ARG A 123 7.39 13.09 -11.48
N THR A 124 7.36 11.79 -11.76
CA THR A 124 7.19 10.74 -10.75
C THR A 124 8.50 9.99 -10.57
N LEU A 125 8.93 9.83 -9.32
CA LEU A 125 10.07 8.99 -8.96
C LEU A 125 9.60 7.86 -8.04
N VAL A 126 10.04 6.66 -8.35
CA VAL A 126 9.81 5.47 -7.53
C VAL A 126 11.02 5.27 -6.62
N LEU A 127 10.79 5.16 -5.33
CA LEU A 127 11.83 4.88 -4.35
C LEU A 127 12.13 3.38 -4.32
N ALA A 128 13.22 2.97 -4.97
CA ALA A 128 13.73 1.61 -4.96
C ALA A 128 14.93 1.48 -4.01
N LEU A 129 14.73 1.83 -2.73
CA LEU A 129 15.78 1.76 -1.72
C LEU A 129 15.85 0.35 -1.12
N PRO A 130 17.04 -0.27 -1.05
CA PRO A 130 17.18 -1.55 -0.38
C PRO A 130 16.97 -1.39 1.13
N TRP A 131 16.39 -2.41 1.74
CA TRP A 131 16.31 -2.57 3.18
C TRP A 131 17.71 -2.66 3.76
N ALA A 132 17.96 -1.89 4.83
CA ALA A 132 19.24 -1.87 5.51
C ALA A 132 19.54 -3.25 6.13
N GLU A 133 20.66 -3.84 5.76
CA GLU A 133 21.12 -5.11 6.33
C GLU A 133 21.75 -4.93 7.72
N HIS A 134 22.31 -3.75 7.98
CA HIS A 134 23.02 -3.41 9.20
C HIS A 134 22.55 -2.07 9.77
N THR A 135 22.57 -1.96 11.10
CA THR A 135 22.36 -0.71 11.84
C THR A 135 23.60 0.18 11.78
N GLU A 136 23.49 1.42 12.27
CA GLU A 136 24.61 2.37 12.34
C GLU A 136 25.80 1.83 13.16
N ASP A 137 25.54 0.98 14.16
CA ASP A 137 26.57 0.31 14.97
C ASP A 137 27.16 -0.96 14.31
N GLY A 138 26.78 -1.27 13.07
CA GLY A 138 27.23 -2.46 12.35
C GLY A 138 26.57 -3.78 12.76
N ARG A 139 25.49 -3.74 13.55
CA ARG A 139 24.73 -4.96 13.94
C ARG A 139 23.72 -5.32 12.85
N PRO A 140 23.38 -6.60 12.62
CA PRO A 140 22.32 -6.97 11.70
C PRO A 140 20.98 -6.33 12.08
N THR A 141 20.21 -5.87 11.08
CA THR A 141 18.87 -5.34 11.31
C THR A 141 17.91 -6.45 11.75
N THR A 142 17.09 -6.18 12.77
CA THR A 142 16.06 -7.13 13.21
C THR A 142 15.00 -7.34 12.12
N PRO A 143 14.54 -8.59 11.89
CA PRO A 143 13.46 -8.85 10.95
C PRO A 143 12.21 -8.01 11.20
N SER A 144 11.61 -7.48 10.14
CA SER A 144 10.36 -6.72 10.19
C SER A 144 9.19 -7.63 9.82
N PHE A 145 8.31 -7.89 10.79
CA PHE A 145 7.16 -8.78 10.66
C PHE A 145 7.53 -10.17 10.11
N GLY A 146 8.66 -10.72 10.59
CA GLY A 146 9.12 -12.08 10.25
C GLY A 146 9.91 -12.21 8.95
N ALA A 147 10.25 -11.11 8.27
CA ALA A 147 11.12 -11.10 7.11
C ALA A 147 12.36 -10.24 7.34
N ASP A 148 13.53 -10.78 7.03
CA ASP A 148 14.82 -10.08 7.08
C ASP A 148 15.03 -9.20 5.83
N SER A 149 16.08 -8.38 5.86
CA SER A 149 16.37 -7.42 4.79
C SER A 149 16.65 -8.08 3.44
N ALA A 150 17.33 -9.24 3.43
CA ALA A 150 17.63 -9.97 2.20
C ALA A 150 16.35 -10.44 1.52
N ARG A 151 15.47 -11.12 2.27
CA ARG A 151 14.16 -11.54 1.78
C ARG A 151 13.32 -10.36 1.30
N ARG A 152 13.33 -9.23 2.02
CA ARG A 152 12.60 -8.03 1.61
C ARG A 152 13.13 -7.44 0.31
N ASN A 153 14.44 -7.35 0.16
CA ASN A 153 15.06 -6.85 -1.08
C ASN A 153 14.67 -7.72 -2.28
N ASP A 154 14.71 -9.04 -2.12
CA ASP A 154 14.31 -9.99 -3.15
C ASP A 154 12.82 -9.87 -3.49
N GLU A 155 11.94 -9.81 -2.48
CA GLU A 155 10.49 -9.69 -2.69
C GLU A 155 10.12 -8.39 -3.43
N PHE A 156 10.78 -7.27 -3.11
CA PHE A 156 10.50 -5.95 -3.70
C PHE A 156 11.01 -5.80 -5.14
N ALA A 157 12.09 -6.50 -5.53
CA ALA A 157 12.72 -6.35 -6.84
C ALA A 157 11.72 -6.44 -7.99
N ARG A 158 10.89 -7.49 -8.00
CA ARG A 158 9.89 -7.71 -9.06
C ARG A 158 8.76 -6.66 -9.09
N TYR A 159 8.51 -5.95 -7.99
CA TYR A 159 7.51 -4.87 -7.97
C TYR A 159 8.08 -3.59 -8.56
N HIS A 160 9.36 -3.31 -8.31
CA HIS A 160 10.05 -2.19 -8.95
C HIS A 160 10.15 -2.36 -10.47
N ASP A 161 10.31 -3.58 -10.98
CA ASP A 161 10.35 -3.85 -12.43
C ASP A 161 9.05 -3.48 -13.19
N VAL A 162 7.94 -3.26 -12.47
CA VAL A 162 6.65 -2.90 -13.07
C VAL A 162 6.44 -1.39 -13.19
N LEU A 163 7.12 -0.58 -12.36
CA LEU A 163 6.91 0.88 -12.26
C LEU A 163 8.05 1.70 -12.87
#